data_AF-A0A355C4G7-F1
#
_entry.id   AF-A0A355C4G7-F1
#
_cell.length_a   1.000
_cell.length_b   1.000
_cell.length_c   1.000
_cell.angle_alpha   90.00
_cell.angle_beta   90.00
_cell.angle_gamma   90.00
#
_symmetry.space_group_name_H-M   'P 1'
#
loop_
_entity.id
_entity.type
_entity.pdbx_description
1 polymer ?
#
loop_
_entity_poly.entity_id
_entity_poly.type
_entity_poly.pdbx_seq_one_letter_code
_entity_poly.pdbx_strand_id
1 'polypeptide(L)'
;MENPKLSTASAQLIPVTPFDLVVFGAAGDLSLRKLIPSLFHRWRDGQIPADSRIIGASRTAMDDEGFRALARDSFGKFHPKEKIDAGEWAKFASLLHYAEVDAANANGAWPRLAEKLSGREMRQRVFYLALPPALYGDVSRNIDAAGLKSPGARIVLEKPIGK
;
A
#
# COMPACT_ATOMS: atom_id res chain seq x y z
N MET A 1 -39.34 36.69 -1.22
CA MET A 1 -38.30 36.03 -2.03
C MET A 1 -37.36 35.34 -1.07
N GLU A 2 -37.61 34.05 -0.80
CA GLU A 2 -36.76 33.23 0.06
C GLU A 2 -35.59 32.67 -0.75
N ASN A 3 -34.40 32.77 -0.16
CA ASN A 3 -33.14 32.34 -0.75
C ASN A 3 -32.99 30.82 -0.51
N PRO A 4 -32.84 29.97 -1.54
CA PRO A 4 -32.72 28.53 -1.33
C PRO A 4 -31.38 28.22 -0.65
N LYS A 5 -31.44 27.57 0.53
CA LYS A 5 -30.27 27.11 1.27
C LYS A 5 -29.43 26.18 0.39
N LEU A 6 -28.16 26.53 0.16
CA LEU A 6 -27.20 25.62 -0.43
C LEU A 6 -27.06 24.39 0.48
N SER A 7 -27.35 23.22 -0.08
CA SER A 7 -27.06 21.93 0.53
C SER A 7 -25.54 21.77 0.65
N THR A 8 -25.03 21.74 1.88
CA THR A 8 -23.67 21.30 2.17
C THR A 8 -23.56 19.83 1.78
N ALA A 9 -22.96 19.55 0.63
CA ALA A 9 -22.56 18.21 0.25
C ALA A 9 -21.58 17.68 1.30
N SER A 10 -22.05 16.81 2.19
CA SER A 10 -21.17 16.01 3.04
C SER A 10 -20.44 15.01 2.14
N ALA A 11 -19.12 14.86 2.34
CA ALA A 11 -18.37 13.85 1.63
C ALA A 11 -18.93 12.47 2.01
N GLN A 12 -19.64 11.83 1.06
CA GLN A 12 -20.13 10.48 1.28
C GLN A 12 -18.95 9.50 1.20
N LEU A 13 -18.77 8.74 2.27
CA LEU A 13 -17.86 7.61 2.30
C LEU A 13 -18.41 6.52 1.38
N ILE A 14 -17.71 6.25 0.28
CA ILE A 14 -18.01 5.11 -0.59
C ILE A 14 -17.24 3.91 -0.03
N PRO A 15 -17.92 2.88 0.50
CA PRO A 15 -17.24 1.70 1.00
C PRO A 15 -16.46 1.00 -0.12
N VAL A 16 -15.24 0.59 0.18
CA VAL A 16 -14.43 -0.25 -0.72
C VAL A 16 -14.55 -1.72 -0.31
N THR A 17 -14.48 -2.62 -1.29
CA THR A 17 -14.37 -4.05 -1.01
C THR A 17 -12.97 -4.36 -0.45
N PRO A 18 -12.80 -5.41 0.38
CA PRO A 18 -11.48 -5.73 0.92
C PRO A 18 -10.50 -6.08 -0.20
N PHE A 19 -9.26 -5.62 -0.08
CA PHE A 19 -8.27 -5.59 -1.16
C PHE A 19 -6.87 -5.99 -0.68
N ASP A 20 -6.01 -6.33 -1.63
CA ASP A 20 -4.56 -6.41 -1.42
C ASP A 20 -3.90 -5.20 -2.08
N LEU A 21 -3.27 -4.35 -1.29
CA LEU A 21 -2.46 -3.23 -1.74
C LEU A 21 -0.99 -3.64 -1.67
N VAL A 22 -0.37 -3.87 -2.81
CA VAL A 22 1.06 -4.17 -2.91
C VAL A 22 1.83 -2.87 -3.16
N VAL A 23 2.74 -2.51 -2.25
CA VAL A 23 3.54 -1.29 -2.35
C VAL A 23 4.98 -1.64 -2.73
N PHE A 24 5.33 -1.47 -4.00
CA PHE A 24 6.72 -1.58 -4.44
C PHE A 24 7.50 -0.33 -4.01
N GLY A 25 8.68 -0.53 -3.43
CA GLY A 25 9.43 0.55 -2.77
C GLY A 25 8.92 0.90 -1.37
N ALA A 26 8.26 -0.05 -0.69
CA ALA A 26 7.70 0.13 0.65
C ALA A 26 8.70 0.56 1.73
N ALA A 27 9.97 0.15 1.62
CA ALA A 27 11.02 0.57 2.55
C ALA A 27 11.63 1.95 2.19
N GLY A 28 11.16 2.59 1.12
CA GLY A 28 11.64 3.90 0.66
C GLY A 28 11.01 5.08 1.40
N ASP A 29 11.64 6.26 1.24
CA ASP A 29 11.24 7.48 1.94
C ASP A 29 9.78 7.88 1.69
N LEU A 30 9.32 7.88 0.43
CA LEU A 30 7.93 8.23 0.09
C LEU A 30 6.93 7.33 0.83
N SER A 31 7.17 6.03 0.80
CA SER A 31 6.30 5.04 1.42
C SER A 31 6.22 5.25 2.93
N LEU A 32 7.37 5.35 3.61
CA LEU A 32 7.45 5.46 5.06
C LEU A 32 7.06 6.85 5.59
N ARG A 33 7.34 7.92 4.84
CA ARG A 33 7.04 9.30 5.26
C ARG A 33 5.61 9.70 4.95
N LYS A 34 5.02 9.20 3.86
CA LYS A 34 3.73 9.67 3.33
C LYS A 34 2.69 8.58 3.18
N LEU A 35 3.00 7.49 2.45
CA LEU A 35 1.99 6.50 2.09
C LEU A 35 1.47 5.71 3.30
N ILE A 36 2.36 5.10 4.08
CA ILE A 36 1.99 4.32 5.26
C ILE A 36 1.27 5.19 6.30
N PRO A 37 1.75 6.41 6.63
CA PRO A 37 0.99 7.31 7.50
C PRO A 37 -0.40 7.66 6.97
N SER A 38 -0.52 7.91 5.66
CA SER A 38 -1.82 8.18 5.04
C SER A 38 -2.76 6.97 5.13
N LEU A 39 -2.25 5.75 4.92
CA LEU A 39 -3.02 4.52 5.06
C LEU A 39 -3.45 4.27 6.50
N PHE A 40 -2.61 4.58 7.48
CA PHE A 40 -2.99 4.55 8.90
C PHE A 40 -4.15 5.51 9.18
N HIS A 41 -4.09 6.74 8.67
CA HIS A 41 -5.19 7.70 8.82
C HIS A 41 -6.47 7.22 8.13
N ARG A 42 -6.37 6.64 6.92
CA ARG A 42 -7.53 6.05 6.22
C ARG A 42 -8.13 4.87 6.98
N TRP A 43 -7.30 4.02 7.58
CA TRP A 43 -7.74 2.94 8.45
C TRP A 43 -8.45 3.47 9.69
N ARG A 44 -7.89 4.49 10.36
CA ARG A 44 -8.49 5.16 11.53
C ARG A 44 -9.84 5.81 11.20
N ASP A 45 -9.99 6.33 9.98
CA ASP A 45 -11.25 6.86 9.45
C ASP A 45 -12.27 5.76 9.06
N GLY A 46 -11.96 4.48 9.26
CA GLY A 46 -12.82 3.36 8.90
C GLY A 46 -12.90 3.06 7.40
N GLN A 47 -11.95 3.58 6.61
CA GLN A 47 -11.97 3.48 5.14
C GLN A 47 -11.20 2.27 4.59
N ILE A 48 -10.59 1.46 5.48
CA ILE A 48 -9.90 0.22 5.12
C ILE A 48 -10.61 -0.95 5.79
N PRO A 49 -11.24 -1.86 5.01
CA PRO A 49 -11.86 -3.07 5.55
C PRO A 49 -10.84 -3.96 6.26
N ALA A 50 -11.25 -4.63 7.35
CA ALA A 50 -10.35 -5.41 8.20
C ALA A 50 -9.68 -6.63 7.52
N ASP A 51 -10.29 -7.22 6.49
CA ASP A 51 -9.70 -8.31 5.68
C ASP A 51 -8.83 -7.79 4.50
N SER A 52 -8.50 -6.50 4.50
CA SER A 52 -7.56 -5.93 3.54
C SER A 52 -6.13 -6.15 4.00
N ARG A 53 -5.20 -6.24 3.04
CA ARG A 53 -3.76 -6.38 3.30
C ARG A 53 -2.98 -5.29 2.62
N ILE A 54 -1.94 -4.80 3.28
CA ILE A 54 -0.95 -3.88 2.73
C ILE A 54 0.38 -4.61 2.73
N ILE A 55 0.83 -5.01 1.54
CA ILE A 55 2.03 -5.84 1.37
C ILE A 55 3.16 -4.95 0.86
N GLY A 56 4.13 -4.66 1.73
CA GLY A 56 5.35 -4.00 1.34
C GLY A 56 6.21 -4.92 0.49
N ALA A 57 6.74 -4.39 -0.62
CA ALA A 57 7.59 -5.12 -1.56
C ALA A 57 8.87 -4.31 -1.80
N SER A 58 10.03 -4.82 -1.40
CA SER A 58 11.32 -4.13 -1.54
C SER A 58 12.50 -5.09 -1.47
N ARG A 59 13.68 -4.63 -1.92
CA ARG A 59 14.93 -5.42 -1.92
C ARG A 59 15.53 -5.67 -0.54
N THR A 60 15.15 -4.87 0.45
CA THR A 60 15.70 -4.97 1.79
C THR A 60 15.21 -6.26 2.43
N ALA A 61 16.12 -7.12 2.88
CA ALA A 61 15.76 -8.34 3.59
C ALA A 61 15.19 -8.01 4.97
N MET A 62 13.90 -8.33 5.18
CA MET A 62 13.20 -8.29 6.46
C MET A 62 11.93 -9.15 6.39
N ASP A 63 11.36 -9.47 7.54
CA ASP A 63 10.07 -10.13 7.69
C ASP A 63 8.93 -9.13 7.96
N ASP A 64 7.71 -9.64 8.22
CA ASP A 64 6.54 -8.82 8.50
C ASP A 64 6.76 -7.98 9.77
N GLU A 65 7.37 -8.56 10.81
CA GLU A 65 7.68 -7.91 12.09
C GLU A 65 8.68 -6.77 11.91
N GLY A 66 9.75 -7.00 11.15
CA GLY A 66 10.74 -5.99 10.80
C GLY A 66 10.13 -4.83 10.01
N PHE A 67 9.25 -5.13 9.06
CA PHE A 67 8.55 -4.07 8.32
C PHE A 67 7.60 -3.26 9.20
N ARG A 68 6.86 -3.90 10.11
CA ARG A 68 5.99 -3.22 11.08
C ARG A 68 6.78 -2.32 12.01
N ALA A 69 7.93 -2.78 12.50
CA ALA A 69 8.84 -1.98 13.33
C ALA A 69 9.36 -0.77 12.55
N LEU A 70 9.87 -0.99 11.33
CA LEU A 70 10.35 0.07 10.44
C LEU A 70 9.27 1.14 10.17
N ALA A 71 8.04 0.70 9.89
CA ALA A 71 6.90 1.58 9.70
C ALA A 71 6.60 2.40 10.96
N ARG A 72 6.61 1.77 12.14
CA ARG A 72 6.32 2.43 13.42
C ARG A 72 7.35 3.49 13.77
N ASP A 73 8.63 3.15 13.61
CA ASP A 73 9.75 4.04 13.90
C ASP A 73 9.76 5.21 12.93
N SER A 74 9.53 4.94 11.64
CA SER A 74 9.44 5.98 10.62
C SER A 74 8.27 6.92 10.85
N PHE A 75 7.12 6.41 11.28
CA PHE A 75 5.99 7.26 11.65
C PHE A 75 6.39 8.20 12.79
N GLY A 76 6.97 7.68 13.86
CA GLY A 76 7.44 8.50 15.00
C GLY A 76 8.48 9.55 14.60
N LYS A 77 9.39 9.19 13.68
CA LYS A 77 10.42 10.09 13.15
C LYS A 77 9.84 11.22 12.31
N PHE A 78 8.92 10.93 11.40
CA PHE A 78 8.42 11.89 10.41
C PHE A 78 7.18 12.67 10.90
N HIS A 79 6.45 12.13 11.87
CA HIS A 79 5.24 12.73 12.45
C HIS A 79 5.35 12.83 13.99
N PRO A 80 6.40 13.44 14.55
CA PRO A 80 6.71 13.40 15.99
C PRO A 80 5.67 14.09 16.89
N LYS A 81 4.80 14.92 16.31
CA LYS A 81 3.72 15.60 17.03
C LYS A 81 2.46 14.74 17.14
N GLU A 82 2.32 13.70 16.34
CA GLU A 82 1.16 12.82 16.37
C GLU A 82 1.40 11.70 17.38
N LYS A 83 0.60 11.70 18.46
CA LYS A 83 0.60 10.63 19.44
C LYS A 83 -0.31 9.51 18.94
N ILE A 84 0.28 8.36 18.64
CA ILE A 84 -0.45 7.16 18.26
C ILE A 84 -0.56 6.23 19.46
N ASP A 85 -1.78 5.80 19.77
CA ASP A 85 -2.02 4.75 20.76
C ASP A 85 -1.39 3.42 20.31
N ALA A 86 -0.75 2.70 21.24
CA ALA A 86 -0.06 1.46 20.91
C ALA A 86 -1.03 0.37 20.44
N GLY A 87 -2.24 0.31 21.00
CA GLY A 87 -3.28 -0.62 20.61
C GLY A 87 -3.86 -0.31 19.23
N GLU A 88 -4.11 0.97 18.92
CA GLU A 88 -4.51 1.40 17.58
C GLU A 88 -3.45 1.04 16.53
N TRP A 89 -2.18 1.36 16.80
CA TRP A 89 -1.10 1.00 15.90
C TRP A 89 -1.01 -0.51 15.69
N ALA A 90 -1.10 -1.31 16.76
CA ALA A 90 -1.04 -2.77 16.65
C ALA A 90 -2.17 -3.31 15.76
N LYS A 91 -3.38 -2.75 15.85
CA LYS A 91 -4.50 -3.13 14.98
C LYS A 91 -4.28 -2.74 13.52
N PHE A 92 -3.67 -1.59 13.24
CA PHE A 92 -3.30 -1.23 11.86
C PHE A 92 -2.16 -2.10 11.34
N ALA A 93 -1.13 -2.31 12.17
CA ALA A 93 0.07 -3.06 11.82
C ALA A 93 -0.22 -4.52 11.47
N SER A 94 -1.31 -5.10 11.96
CA SER A 94 -1.73 -6.45 11.57
C SER A 94 -2.15 -6.57 10.10
N LEU A 95 -2.52 -5.45 9.45
CA LEU A 95 -2.78 -5.39 8.01
C LEU A 95 -1.47 -5.30 7.20
N LEU A 96 -0.33 -4.99 7.85
CA LEU A 96 0.96 -4.83 7.20
C LEU A 96 1.68 -6.19 7.09
N HIS A 97 2.09 -6.49 5.87
CA HIS A 97 2.90 -7.66 5.49
C HIS A 97 4.09 -7.22 4.64
N TYR A 98 5.08 -8.09 4.47
CA TYR A 98 6.28 -7.77 3.71
C TYR A 98 6.83 -8.93 2.88
N ALA A 99 7.11 -8.68 1.61
CA ALA A 99 7.81 -9.60 0.73
C ALA A 99 9.12 -8.95 0.24
N GLU A 100 10.23 -9.63 0.49
CA GLU A 100 11.49 -9.28 -0.15
C GLU A 100 11.38 -9.59 -1.65
N VAL A 101 11.54 -8.56 -2.50
CA VAL A 101 11.51 -8.68 -3.96
C VAL A 101 12.27 -7.54 -4.62
N ASP A 102 13.12 -7.89 -5.59
CA ASP A 102 13.66 -6.93 -6.54
C ASP A 102 12.72 -6.80 -7.73
N ALA A 103 11.84 -5.81 -7.68
CA ALA A 103 10.79 -5.64 -8.68
C ALA A 103 11.30 -5.23 -10.07
N ALA A 104 12.51 -4.68 -10.16
CA ALA A 104 13.13 -4.34 -11.44
C ALA A 104 13.71 -5.58 -12.15
N ASN A 105 14.00 -6.64 -11.40
CA ASN A 105 14.61 -7.85 -11.92
C ASN A 105 13.56 -8.95 -12.10
N ALA A 106 13.39 -9.45 -13.33
CA ALA A 106 12.45 -10.54 -13.62
C ALA A 106 12.77 -11.83 -12.85
N ASN A 107 14.06 -12.07 -12.57
CA ASN A 107 14.54 -13.19 -11.73
C ASN A 107 14.65 -12.80 -10.25
N GLY A 108 14.10 -11.64 -9.85
CA GLY A 108 13.98 -11.27 -8.44
C GLY A 108 13.12 -12.28 -7.67
N ALA A 109 13.05 -12.12 -6.36
CA ALA A 109 12.31 -13.02 -5.47
C ALA A 109 10.75 -12.92 -5.60
N TRP A 110 10.23 -12.77 -6.82
CA TRP A 110 8.82 -12.78 -7.18
C TRP A 110 8.02 -13.97 -6.65
N PRO A 111 8.57 -15.21 -6.58
CA PRO A 111 7.85 -16.33 -5.97
C PRO A 111 7.42 -16.08 -4.52
N ARG A 112 8.18 -15.31 -3.73
CA ARG A 112 7.81 -14.96 -2.36
C ARG A 112 6.58 -14.05 -2.31
N LEU A 113 6.51 -13.08 -3.24
CA LEU A 113 5.33 -12.23 -3.38
C LEU A 113 4.13 -13.03 -3.89
N ALA A 114 4.35 -13.94 -4.85
CA ALA A 114 3.31 -14.82 -5.37
C ALA A 114 2.72 -15.72 -4.27
N GLU A 115 3.58 -16.32 -3.44
CA GLU A 115 3.17 -17.13 -2.30
C GLU A 115 2.27 -16.35 -1.34
N LYS A 116 2.65 -15.11 -0.97
CA LYS A 116 1.80 -14.25 -0.12
C LYS A 116 0.44 -13.92 -0.74
N LEU A 117 0.35 -13.88 -2.07
CA LEU A 117 -0.87 -13.57 -2.81
C LEU A 117 -1.69 -14.82 -3.18
N SER A 118 -1.15 -16.02 -2.98
CA SER A 118 -1.80 -17.28 -3.33
C SER A 118 -3.09 -17.53 -2.52
N GLY A 119 -4.06 -18.19 -3.15
CA GLY A 119 -5.38 -18.49 -2.56
C GLY A 119 -6.31 -17.27 -2.47
N ARG A 120 -5.91 -16.13 -3.05
CA ARG A 120 -6.67 -14.87 -3.07
C ARG A 120 -6.68 -14.26 -4.48
N GLU A 121 -6.79 -15.09 -5.51
CA GLU A 121 -6.69 -14.69 -6.93
C GLU A 121 -7.82 -13.74 -7.35
N MET A 122 -9.00 -13.89 -6.74
CA MET A 122 -10.17 -13.03 -6.98
C MET A 122 -10.20 -11.76 -6.11
N ARG A 123 -9.23 -11.59 -5.21
CA ARG A 123 -9.14 -10.39 -4.37
C ARG A 123 -8.79 -9.19 -5.23
N GLN A 124 -9.46 -8.05 -5.03
CA GLN A 124 -9.08 -6.81 -5.70
C GLN A 124 -7.62 -6.46 -5.36
N ARG A 125 -6.77 -6.34 -6.38
CA ARG A 125 -5.36 -5.96 -6.22
C ARG A 125 -5.12 -4.53 -6.69
N VAL A 126 -4.32 -3.80 -5.92
CA VAL A 126 -3.77 -2.50 -6.31
C VAL A 126 -2.25 -2.57 -6.13
N PHE A 127 -1.51 -2.21 -7.17
CA PHE A 127 -0.06 -2.14 -7.14
C PHE A 127 0.37 -0.68 -7.13
N TYR A 128 0.93 -0.22 -6.02
CA TYR A 128 1.49 1.11 -5.88
C TYR A 128 2.98 1.07 -6.18
N LEU A 129 3.41 1.81 -7.20
CA LEU A 129 4.81 1.84 -7.62
C LEU A 129 5.47 3.09 -7.05
N ALA A 130 5.87 3.02 -5.77
CA ALA A 130 6.68 4.05 -5.12
C ALA A 130 8.15 3.90 -5.52
N LEU A 131 8.37 3.91 -6.84
CA LEU A 131 9.63 3.63 -7.51
C LEU A 131 9.97 4.75 -8.51
N PRO A 132 11.24 4.87 -8.94
CA PRO A 132 11.61 5.75 -10.04
C PRO A 132 10.81 5.44 -11.32
N PRO A 133 10.43 6.46 -12.12
CA PRO A 133 9.61 6.28 -13.32
C PRO A 133 10.19 5.32 -14.36
N ALA A 134 11.52 5.25 -14.46
CA ALA A 134 12.21 4.35 -15.37
C ALA A 134 11.86 2.86 -15.13
N LEU A 135 11.42 2.50 -13.92
CA LEU A 135 11.10 1.12 -13.55
C LEU A 135 9.64 0.73 -13.79
N TYR A 136 8.74 1.67 -14.09
CA TYR A 136 7.31 1.38 -14.18
C TYR A 136 6.97 0.32 -15.23
N GLY A 137 7.63 0.39 -16.39
CA GLY A 137 7.43 -0.57 -17.47
C GLY A 137 7.88 -1.99 -17.08
N ASP A 138 9.08 -2.13 -16.53
CA ASP A 138 9.64 -3.43 -16.12
C ASP A 138 8.81 -4.06 -15.01
N VAL A 139 8.49 -3.29 -13.96
CA VAL A 139 7.69 -3.79 -12.83
C VAL A 139 6.31 -4.23 -13.30
N SER A 140 5.66 -3.47 -14.20
CA SER A 140 4.34 -3.84 -14.73
C SER A 140 4.39 -5.15 -15.54
N ARG A 141 5.44 -5.34 -16.36
CA ARG A 141 5.66 -6.59 -17.09
C ARG A 141 5.94 -7.76 -16.16
N ASN A 142 6.72 -7.54 -15.11
CA ASN A 142 7.05 -8.59 -14.15
C ASN A 142 5.84 -9.01 -13.30
N ILE A 143 4.96 -8.06 -12.92
CA ILE A 143 3.67 -8.36 -12.28
C ILE A 143 2.83 -9.29 -13.16
N ASP A 144 2.78 -9.01 -14.46
CA ASP A 144 2.05 -9.81 -15.45
C ASP A 144 2.66 -11.21 -15.61
N ALA A 145 3.98 -11.27 -15.84
CA ALA A 145 4.71 -12.53 -16.03
C ALA A 145 4.65 -13.44 -14.80
N ALA A 146 4.63 -12.87 -13.59
CA ALA A 146 4.47 -13.60 -12.35
C ALA A 146 3.01 -14.02 -12.05
N GLY A 147 2.05 -13.70 -12.93
CA GLY A 147 0.65 -14.09 -12.77
C GLY A 147 -0.05 -13.40 -11.60
N LEU A 148 0.43 -12.23 -11.16
CA LEU A 148 -0.04 -11.58 -9.94
C LEU A 148 -1.28 -10.72 -10.14
N LYS A 149 -1.77 -10.56 -11.36
CA LYS A 149 -2.96 -9.75 -11.64
C LYS A 149 -4.22 -10.45 -11.12
N SER A 150 -5.10 -9.69 -10.46
CA SER A 150 -6.50 -10.08 -10.24
C SER A 150 -7.38 -9.51 -11.37
N PRO A 151 -8.62 -9.99 -11.53
CA PRO A 151 -9.64 -9.25 -12.26
C PRO A 151 -9.74 -7.81 -11.70
N GLY A 152 -9.74 -6.82 -12.59
CA GLY A 152 -9.82 -5.40 -12.19
C GLY A 152 -8.58 -4.84 -11.49
N ALA A 153 -7.43 -5.52 -11.53
CA ALA A 153 -6.20 -5.03 -10.92
C ALA A 153 -5.83 -3.62 -11.40
N ARG A 154 -5.34 -2.78 -10.49
CA ARG A 154 -4.97 -1.38 -10.77
C ARG A 154 -3.50 -1.16 -10.49
N ILE A 155 -2.87 -0.29 -11.28
CA ILE A 155 -1.52 0.20 -11.04
C ILE A 155 -1.62 1.70 -10.72
N VAL A 156 -0.98 2.11 -9.62
CA VAL A 156 -0.84 3.50 -9.21
C VAL A 156 0.62 3.90 -9.45
N LEU A 157 0.81 4.95 -10.26
CA LEU A 157 2.11 5.49 -10.60
C LEU A 157 2.31 6.85 -9.96
N GLU A 158 3.53 7.13 -9.52
CA GLU A 158 3.92 8.47 -9.12
C GLU A 158 4.31 9.31 -10.33
N LYS A 159 4.11 10.61 -10.22
CA LYS A 159 4.66 11.55 -11.20
C LYS A 159 6.19 11.67 -11.01
N PRO A 160 6.96 11.96 -12.07
CA PRO A 160 6.52 12.18 -13.45
C PRO A 160 6.25 10.88 -14.22
N ILE A 161 5.35 10.95 -15.20
CA ILE A 161 5.09 9.86 -16.15
C ILE A 161 5.74 10.22 -17.47
N GLY A 162 6.87 9.59 -17.78
CA GLY A 162 7.71 9.94 -18.93
C GLY A 162 8.76 11.01 -18.62
N LYS A 163 9.43 11.50 -19.67
CA LYS A 163 10.28 12.69 -19.63
C LYS A 163 9.51 13.87 -20.17
#